data_AF-A0A968KXB8-F1
#
_entry.id   AF-A0A968KXB8-F1
#
_cell.length_a   1.000
_cell.length_b   1.000
_cell.length_c   1.000
_cell.angle_alpha   90.00
_cell.angle_beta   90.00
_cell.angle_gamma   90.00
#
_symmetry.space_group_name_H-M   'P 1'
#
loop_
_entity.id
_entity.type
_entity.pdbx_description
1 polymer ?
#
loop_
_entity_poly.entity_id
_entity_poly.type
_entity_poly.pdbx_seq_one_letter_code
_entity_poly.pdbx_strand_id
1 'polypeptide(L)'
;MLEVSSSVEKVLPSSVKTAVGQLPSEKQAIFEEDFKKKMKNPIIGLLLAIFLPGWSFIYLGKIGLAFAFWFTAGGMGIWWIIDIATVMKKITEYNEDQAKTIMRDMKAMGH
;
A
#
# COMPACT_ATOMS: atom_id res chain seq x y z
N MET A 1 18.30 -5.57 16.43
CA MET A 1 17.87 -6.20 15.17
C MET A 1 16.40 -5.86 15.00
N LEU A 2 15.92 -5.67 13.77
CA LEU A 2 14.49 -5.48 13.53
C LEU A 2 13.77 -6.79 13.90
N GLU A 3 12.81 -6.76 14.82
CA GLU A 3 12.05 -7.96 15.18
C GLU A 3 10.84 -8.18 14.25
N VAL A 4 10.59 -7.21 13.37
CA VAL A 4 9.54 -7.27 12.35
C VAL A 4 9.81 -8.37 11.34
N SER A 5 8.76 -9.08 10.92
CA SER A 5 8.86 -10.14 9.90
C SER A 5 9.48 -9.65 8.57
N SER A 6 10.24 -10.53 7.90
CA SER A 6 10.92 -10.23 6.62
C SER A 6 9.98 -9.76 5.49
N SER A 7 8.71 -10.17 5.52
CA SER A 7 7.69 -9.71 4.57
C SER A 7 7.35 -8.23 4.76
N VAL A 8 7.32 -7.77 6.01
CA VAL A 8 7.08 -6.36 6.35
C VAL A 8 8.33 -5.56 6.07
N GLU A 9 9.50 -6.05 6.48
CA GLU A 9 10.77 -5.38 6.24
C GLU A 9 11.02 -5.05 4.76
N LYS A 10 10.67 -5.94 3.83
CA LYS A 10 10.86 -5.69 2.38
C LYS A 10 9.99 -4.56 1.82
N VAL A 11 8.84 -4.30 2.43
CA VAL A 11 7.85 -3.32 1.96
C VAL A 11 8.05 -1.96 2.62
N LEU A 12 8.67 -1.92 3.80
CA LEU A 12 8.86 -0.67 4.54
C LEU A 12 9.84 0.28 3.83
N PRO A 13 9.54 1.59 3.79
CA PRO A 13 10.50 2.59 3.37
C PRO A 13 11.62 2.73 4.41
N SER A 14 12.82 3.10 3.97
CA SER A 14 14.02 3.19 4.82
C SER A 14 13.82 4.07 6.05
N SER A 15 13.09 5.18 5.92
CA SER A 15 12.77 6.10 7.02
C SER A 15 11.92 5.46 8.11
N VAL A 16 10.95 4.62 7.74
CA VAL A 16 10.10 3.90 8.73
C VAL A 16 10.87 2.75 9.37
N LYS A 17 11.75 2.06 8.63
CA LYS A 17 12.61 1.01 9.21
C LYS A 17 13.45 1.52 10.38
N THR A 18 14.08 2.68 10.21
CA THR A 18 14.88 3.29 11.27
C THR A 18 14.02 3.67 12.47
N ALA A 19 12.83 4.23 12.21
CA ALA A 19 11.93 4.66 13.28
C ALA A 19 11.33 3.47 14.06
N VAL A 20 10.94 2.38 13.38
CA VAL A 20 10.45 1.14 14.01
C VAL A 20 11.58 0.46 14.79
N GLY A 21 12.81 0.45 14.26
CA GLY A 21 13.97 -0.16 14.94
C GLY A 21 14.37 0.54 16.24
N GLN A 22 13.90 1.77 16.48
CA GLN A 22 14.09 2.49 17.74
C GLN A 22 13.00 2.22 18.78
N LEU A 23 11.90 1.55 18.39
CA LEU A 23 10.80 1.23 19.29
C LEU A 23 11.12 -0.04 20.13
N PRO A 24 10.57 -0.15 21.35
CA PRO A 24 10.56 -1.41 22.10
C PRO A 24 9.89 -2.54 21.30
N SER A 25 10.32 -3.78 21.55
CA SER A 25 9.81 -5.00 20.92
C SER A 25 8.28 -5.09 20.87
N GLU A 26 7.61 -4.74 21.97
CA GLU A 26 6.14 -4.74 22.06
C GLU A 26 5.50 -3.80 21.03
N LYS A 27 6.04 -2.59 20.85
CA LYS A 27 5.53 -1.63 19.87
C LYS A 27 5.86 -2.05 18.44
N GLN A 28 6.99 -2.73 18.21
CA GLN A 28 7.30 -3.29 16.89
C GLN A 28 6.27 -4.34 16.47
N ALA A 29 5.81 -5.19 17.41
CA ALA A 29 4.77 -6.18 17.17
C ALA A 29 3.41 -5.53 16.85
N ILE A 30 3.02 -4.49 17.61
CA ILE A 30 1.78 -3.74 17.36
C ILE A 30 1.82 -3.08 15.97
N PHE A 31 2.94 -2.41 15.65
CA PHE A 31 3.14 -1.82 14.32
C PHE A 31 3.01 -2.87 13.22
N GLU A 32 3.67 -4.02 13.39
CA GLU A 32 3.63 -5.12 12.42
C GLU A 32 2.20 -5.60 12.17
N GLU A 33 1.44 -5.81 13.24
CA GLU A 33 0.07 -6.29 13.16
C GLU A 33 -0.82 -5.31 12.38
N ASP A 34 -0.77 -4.03 12.75
CA ASP A 34 -1.54 -2.98 12.09
C ASP A 34 -1.11 -2.77 10.63
N PHE A 35 0.19 -2.84 10.36
CA PHE A 35 0.71 -2.71 9.01
C PHE A 35 0.30 -3.90 8.14
N LYS A 36 0.41 -5.13 8.64
CA LYS A 36 -0.01 -6.34 7.91
C LYS A 36 -1.48 -6.32 7.53
N LYS A 37 -2.35 -5.77 8.39
CA LYS A 37 -3.80 -5.61 8.10
C LYS A 37 -4.08 -4.66 6.95
N LYS A 38 -3.23 -3.64 6.75
CA LYS A 38 -3.47 -2.56 5.76
C LYS A 38 -2.65 -2.68 4.49
N MET A 39 -1.48 -3.31 4.54
CA MET A 39 -0.58 -3.43 3.40
C MET A 39 -1.25 -4.21 2.26
N LYS A 40 -0.96 -3.78 1.04
CA LYS A 40 -1.48 -4.39 -0.20
C LYS A 40 -0.34 -4.98 -1.00
N ASN A 41 -0.62 -6.03 -1.77
CA ASN A 41 0.39 -6.69 -2.59
C ASN A 41 0.41 -6.07 -4.01
N PRO A 42 1.54 -5.50 -4.46
CA PRO A 42 1.68 -4.92 -5.80
C PRO A 42 1.36 -5.90 -6.93
N ILE A 43 1.72 -7.19 -6.75
CA ILE A 43 1.48 -8.23 -7.75
C ILE A 43 -0.01 -8.50 -7.90
N ILE A 44 -0.76 -8.55 -6.79
CA ILE A 44 -2.21 -8.73 -6.82
C ILE A 44 -2.86 -7.55 -7.57
N GLY A 45 -2.41 -6.32 -7.29
CA GLY A 45 -2.90 -5.15 -8.01
C GLY A 45 -2.57 -5.16 -9.49
N LEU A 46 -1.39 -5.65 -9.87
CA LEU A 46 -1.01 -5.81 -11.28
C LEU A 46 -1.88 -6.85 -11.99
N LEU A 47 -2.11 -8.01 -11.36
CA LEU A 47 -3.00 -9.03 -11.89
C LEU A 47 -4.42 -8.48 -12.07
N LEU A 48 -4.93 -7.74 -11.08
CA LEU A 48 -6.22 -7.06 -11.19
C LEU A 48 -6.24 -6.06 -12.35
N ALA A 49 -5.20 -5.24 -12.52
CA ALA A 49 -5.12 -4.28 -13.63
C ALA A 49 -5.13 -4.98 -15.00
N ILE A 50 -4.46 -6.13 -15.14
CA ILE A 50 -4.36 -6.88 -16.40
C ILE A 50 -5.67 -7.60 -16.72
N PHE A 51 -6.22 -8.37 -15.77
CA PHE A 51 -7.37 -9.25 -16.01
C PHE A 51 -8.73 -8.55 -15.82
N LEU A 52 -8.80 -7.49 -15.01
CA LEU A 52 -10.04 -6.79 -14.67
C LEU A 52 -9.83 -5.26 -14.73
N PRO A 53 -9.89 -4.65 -15.92
CA PRO A 53 -9.69 -3.21 -16.10
C PRO A 53 -10.61 -2.39 -15.18
N GLY A 54 -10.01 -1.54 -14.36
CA GLY A 54 -10.72 -0.68 -13.40
C GLY A 54 -10.82 -1.24 -11.97
N TRP A 55 -10.67 -2.56 -11.77
CA TRP A 55 -10.72 -3.17 -10.43
C TRP A 55 -9.49 -2.86 -9.58
N SER A 56 -8.34 -2.62 -10.21
CA SER A 56 -7.14 -2.11 -9.55
C SER A 56 -7.41 -0.85 -8.73
N PHE A 57 -8.22 0.09 -9.25
CA PHE A 57 -8.59 1.31 -8.53
C PHE A 57 -9.40 1.01 -7.26
N ILE A 58 -10.32 0.05 -7.34
CA ILE A 58 -11.12 -0.40 -6.19
C ILE A 58 -10.21 -1.06 -5.15
N TYR A 59 -9.23 -1.86 -5.58
CA TYR A 59 -8.26 -2.47 -4.69
C TYR A 59 -7.46 -1.42 -3.89
N LEU A 60 -7.14 -0.28 -4.50
CA LEU A 60 -6.50 0.86 -3.82
C LEU A 60 -7.48 1.76 -3.05
N GLY A 61 -8.77 1.41 -2.97
CA GLY A 61 -9.81 2.22 -2.31
C GLY A 61 -10.23 3.46 -3.11
N LYS A 62 -9.79 3.60 -4.36
CA LYS A 62 -10.08 4.74 -5.24
C LYS A 62 -11.31 4.48 -6.11
N ILE A 63 -12.46 4.26 -5.47
CA ILE A 63 -13.67 3.84 -6.19
C ILE A 63 -14.20 4.88 -7.18
N GLY A 64 -14.06 6.18 -6.86
CA GLY A 64 -14.45 7.26 -7.78
C GLY A 64 -13.64 7.25 -9.08
N LEU A 65 -12.37 6.83 -9.02
CA LEU A 65 -11.51 6.70 -10.19
C LEU A 65 -11.91 5.48 -11.04
N ALA A 66 -12.38 4.40 -10.41
CA ALA A 66 -12.96 3.25 -11.10
C ALA A 66 -14.23 3.62 -11.89
N PHE A 67 -15.12 4.42 -11.29
CA PHE A 67 -16.31 4.92 -11.98
C PHE A 67 -15.95 5.83 -13.15
N ALA A 68 -14.98 6.74 -12.99
CA ALA A 68 -14.47 7.54 -14.10
C ALA A 68 -13.90 6.64 -15.23
N PHE A 69 -13.25 5.53 -14.88
CA PHE A 69 -12.76 4.51 -15.82
C PHE A 69 -13.87 3.90 -16.66
N TRP A 70 -14.95 3.46 -16.04
CA TRP A 70 -16.05 2.92 -16.82
C TRP A 70 -16.84 3.98 -17.58
N PHE A 71 -16.99 5.19 -17.02
CA PHE A 71 -17.70 6.27 -17.70
C PHE A 71 -16.98 6.76 -18.96
N THR A 72 -15.65 6.69 -18.97
CA THR A 72 -14.82 6.96 -20.15
C THR A 72 -14.64 5.72 -21.06
N ALA A 73 -15.35 4.62 -20.79
CA ALA A 73 -15.20 3.32 -21.45
C ALA A 73 -13.74 2.81 -21.49
N GLY A 74 -12.94 3.13 -20.46
CA GLY A 74 -11.51 2.80 -20.41
C GLY A 74 -10.67 3.59 -21.43
N GLY A 75 -11.17 4.71 -21.96
CA GLY A 75 -10.45 5.70 -22.75
C GLY A 75 -9.79 5.19 -24.05
N MET A 76 -10.36 4.18 -24.74
CA MET A 76 -9.73 3.47 -25.88
C MET A 76 -8.48 2.65 -25.52
N GLY A 77 -8.41 2.06 -24.32
CA GLY A 77 -7.32 1.15 -23.93
C GLY A 77 -6.01 1.85 -23.54
N ILE A 78 -5.82 3.11 -23.92
CA ILE A 78 -4.69 3.94 -23.44
C ILE A 78 -4.72 4.05 -21.92
N TRP A 79 -5.91 4.25 -21.35
CA TRP A 79 -6.01 4.42 -19.90
C TRP A 79 -5.73 3.12 -19.14
N TRP A 80 -6.06 1.98 -19.75
CA TRP A 80 -5.71 0.66 -19.24
C TRP A 80 -4.19 0.42 -19.24
N ILE A 81 -3.50 0.77 -20.33
CA ILE A 81 -2.03 0.66 -20.42
C ILE A 81 -1.34 1.52 -19.36
N ILE A 82 -1.80 2.77 -19.20
CA ILE A 82 -1.28 3.67 -18.16
C ILE A 82 -1.50 3.07 -16.77
N ASP A 83 -2.65 2.44 -16.53
CA ASP A 83 -2.90 1.84 -15.22
C ASP A 83 -1.98 0.64 -14.94
N ILE A 84 -1.79 -0.29 -15.89
CA ILE A 84 -0.85 -1.41 -15.75
C ILE A 84 0.57 -0.89 -15.46
N ALA A 85 1.03 0.13 -16.18
CA ALA A 85 2.35 0.69 -16.00
C ALA A 85 2.53 1.39 -14.63
N THR A 86 1.45 1.91 -14.05
CA THR A 86 1.51 2.74 -12.82
C THR A 86 1.02 2.03 -11.56
N VAL A 87 0.26 0.93 -11.66
CA VAL A 87 -0.39 0.27 -10.52
C VAL A 87 0.60 -0.21 -9.47
N MET A 88 1.74 -0.78 -9.87
CA MET A 88 2.76 -1.24 -8.93
C MET A 88 3.29 -0.07 -8.09
N LYS A 89 3.62 1.05 -8.75
CA LYS A 89 4.10 2.26 -8.07
C LYS A 89 3.04 2.81 -7.11
N LYS A 90 1.79 2.92 -7.54
CA LYS A 90 0.68 3.40 -6.70
C LYS A 90 0.48 2.54 -5.45
N ILE A 91 0.68 1.22 -5.53
CA ILE A 91 0.56 0.31 -4.38
C ILE A 91 1.74 0.46 -3.43
N THR A 92 2.96 0.60 -3.96
CA THR A 92 4.13 0.90 -3.13
C THR A 92 3.94 2.21 -2.36
N GLU A 93 3.54 3.28 -3.05
CA GLU A 93 3.21 4.57 -2.43
C GLU A 93 2.12 4.43 -1.36
N TYR A 94 1.04 3.70 -1.66
CA TYR A 94 -0.02 3.42 -0.69
C TYR A 94 0.52 2.72 0.56
N ASN A 95 1.36 1.70 0.41
CA ASN A 95 1.95 0.99 1.53
C ASN A 95 2.90 1.88 2.34
N GLU A 96 3.70 2.73 1.69
CA GLU A 96 4.54 3.71 2.37
C GLU A 96 3.72 4.69 3.20
N ASP A 97 2.61 5.18 2.64
CA ASP A 97 1.72 6.12 3.34
C ASP A 97 1.02 5.46 4.52
N GLN A 98 0.61 4.19 4.41
CA GLN A 98 0.09 3.43 5.55
C GLN A 98 1.16 3.25 6.64
N ALA A 99 2.40 2.92 6.27
CA ALA A 99 3.50 2.78 7.22
C ALA A 99 3.78 4.08 7.99
N LYS A 100 3.83 5.22 7.29
CA LYS A 100 4.00 6.55 7.91
C LYS A 100 2.82 6.91 8.80
N THR A 101 1.60 6.61 8.37
CA THR A 101 0.37 6.91 9.12
C THR A 101 0.34 6.12 10.42
N ILE A 102 0.57 4.81 10.38
CA ILE A 102 0.59 3.97 11.59
C ILE A 102 1.69 4.45 12.56
N MET A 103 2.89 4.77 12.07
CA MET A 103 3.95 5.32 12.93
C MET A 103 3.56 6.64 13.59
N ARG A 104 2.91 7.54 12.85
CA ARG A 104 2.43 8.81 13.38
C ARG A 104 1.34 8.58 14.43
N ASP A 105 0.41 7.69 14.15
CA ASP A 105 -0.72 7.39 15.02
C ASP A 105 -0.24 6.73 16.32
N MET A 106 0.73 5.80 16.25
CA MET A 106 1.39 5.22 17.43
C MET A 106 2.07 6.28 18.31
N LYS A 107 2.77 7.24 17.69
CA LYS A 107 3.41 8.35 18.42
C LYS A 107 2.38 9.31 19.05
N ALA A 108 1.25 9.51 18.38
CA ALA A 108 0.17 10.38 18.86
C ALA A 108 -0.65 9.74 19.99
N MET A 109 -0.79 8.42 19.99
CA MET A 109 -1.53 7.67 21.02
C MET A 109 -0.78 7.52 22.35
N GLY A 110 0.45 8.05 22.47
CA GLY A 110 1.15 8.13 23.75
C GLY A 110 1.46 6.78 24.40
N HIS A 111 1.57 5.71 23.61
CA HIS A 111 2.25 4.50 24.04
C HIS A 111 3.75 4.69 23.94
#